data_AF-A0A7V4IGR7-F1
#
_entry.id   AF-A0A7V4IGR7-F1
#
_cell.length_a   1.000
_cell.length_b   1.000
_cell.length_c   1.000
_cell.angle_alpha   90.00
_cell.angle_beta   90.00
_cell.angle_gamma   90.00
#
_symmetry.space_group_name_H-M   'P 1'
#
loop_
_entity.id
_entity.type
_entity.pdbx_description
1 polymer ?
#
loop_
_entity_poly.entity_id
_entity_poly.type
_entity_poly.pdbx_seq_one_letter_code
_entity_poly.pdbx_strand_id
1 'polypeptide(L)'
;MKIRHFCFLLFALCFSSAAQYSLPWHTIDGGGGTSTGGVYRVSGTIGQPDAGGPLTNGQFSVTGGFWALPQAVQTEGAPTLTIAPASPGFALISWTPATGTNWVLQERLSLTVGAWTNSPSGWTNPVTVPATLPTRFYRLFKP
;
A
#
# COMPACT_ATOMS: atom_id res chain seq x y z
N MET A 1 -15.97 18.48 -75.91
CA MET A 1 -16.97 17.41 -75.70
C MET A 1 -16.58 16.59 -74.47
N LYS A 2 -17.27 16.82 -73.36
CA LYS A 2 -17.55 15.92 -72.21
C LYS A 2 -16.38 15.10 -71.61
N ILE A 3 -15.54 15.78 -70.82
CA ILE A 3 -14.95 15.25 -69.57
C ILE A 3 -16.12 14.95 -68.61
N ARG A 4 -16.78 13.80 -68.77
CA ARG A 4 -17.87 13.36 -67.89
C ARG A 4 -17.67 11.94 -67.33
N HIS A 5 -16.71 11.18 -67.85
CA HIS A 5 -16.41 9.82 -67.37
C HIS A 5 -15.27 9.78 -66.35
N PHE A 6 -14.37 10.77 -66.36
CA PHE A 6 -13.20 10.80 -65.46
C PHE A 6 -13.60 11.08 -64.00
N CYS A 7 -14.66 11.86 -63.78
CA CYS A 7 -15.13 12.20 -62.43
C CYS A 7 -15.88 11.04 -61.74
N PHE A 8 -16.48 10.13 -62.52
CA PHE A 8 -17.24 9.00 -61.96
C PHE A 8 -16.35 7.83 -61.51
N LEU A 9 -15.15 7.66 -62.07
CA LEU A 9 -14.21 6.60 -61.64
C LEU A 9 -13.50 6.93 -60.31
N LEU A 10 -13.41 8.20 -59.93
CA LEU A 10 -12.70 8.64 -58.72
C LEU A 10 -13.52 8.50 -57.43
N PHE A 11 -14.83 8.27 -57.53
CA PHE A 11 -15.69 8.05 -56.36
C PHE A 11 -15.70 6.59 -55.87
N ALA A 12 -15.10 5.65 -56.63
CA ALA A 12 -15.21 4.21 -56.37
C ALA A 12 -14.12 3.62 -55.45
N LEU A 13 -13.22 4.44 -54.89
CA LEU A 13 -12.07 3.95 -54.11
C LEU A 13 -12.02 4.42 -52.64
N CYS A 14 -13.05 5.11 -52.15
CA CYS A 14 -13.18 5.37 -50.71
C CYS A 14 -13.71 4.12 -49.99
N PHE A 15 -12.93 3.04 -49.97
CA PHE A 15 -13.16 1.94 -49.03
C PHE A 15 -12.84 2.45 -47.63
N SER A 16 -13.75 2.23 -46.68
CA SER A 16 -13.49 2.49 -45.26
C SER A 16 -12.22 1.75 -44.83
N SER A 17 -11.26 2.46 -44.27
CA SER A 17 -10.02 1.85 -43.74
C SER A 17 -10.39 0.86 -42.62
N ALA A 18 -10.24 -0.44 -42.89
CA ALA A 18 -10.52 -1.51 -41.93
C ALA A 18 -9.30 -1.86 -41.04
N ALA A 19 -8.40 -0.90 -40.80
CA ALA A 19 -7.20 -1.08 -39.99
C ALA A 19 -7.30 -0.39 -38.63
N GLN A 20 -8.50 -0.31 -38.05
CA GLN A 20 -8.63 0.12 -36.66
C GLN A 20 -8.37 -1.10 -35.78
N TYR A 21 -7.16 -1.21 -35.25
CA TYR A 21 -6.85 -2.20 -34.22
C TYR A 21 -7.88 -2.06 -33.11
N SER A 22 -8.69 -3.08 -32.88
CA SER A 22 -9.51 -3.12 -31.68
C SER A 22 -8.58 -3.47 -30.52
N LEU A 23 -8.68 -2.71 -29.44
CA LEU A 23 -8.16 -3.11 -28.14
C LEU A 23 -9.35 -3.74 -27.41
N PRO A 24 -9.60 -5.05 -27.59
CA PRO A 24 -10.78 -5.70 -27.02
C PRO A 24 -10.73 -5.74 -25.48
N TRP A 25 -9.55 -5.48 -24.91
CA TRP A 25 -9.34 -5.43 -23.48
C TRP A 25 -8.34 -4.32 -23.12
N HIS A 26 -8.67 -3.55 -22.09
CA HIS A 26 -7.82 -2.54 -21.49
C HIS A 26 -8.22 -2.37 -20.01
N THR A 27 -7.27 -1.96 -19.18
CA THR A 27 -7.51 -1.50 -17.81
C THR A 27 -7.22 -0.01 -17.72
N ILE A 28 -7.98 0.67 -16.85
CA ILE A 28 -7.66 2.05 -16.43
C ILE A 28 -7.01 1.94 -15.06
N ASP A 29 -5.69 1.99 -15.04
CA ASP A 29 -4.84 1.74 -13.88
C ASP A 29 -4.53 3.00 -13.07
N GLY A 30 -5.42 3.98 -13.16
CA GLY A 30 -5.31 5.27 -12.49
C GLY A 30 -6.64 6.00 -12.47
N GLY A 31 -6.94 6.67 -11.37
CA GLY A 31 -8.22 7.33 -11.17
C GLY A 31 -8.53 7.42 -9.68
N GLY A 32 -9.50 8.24 -9.34
CA GLY A 32 -9.76 8.57 -7.94
C GLY A 32 -10.04 10.04 -7.75
N GLY A 33 -10.25 10.43 -6.52
CA GLY A 33 -10.60 11.79 -6.21
C GLY A 33 -10.67 12.05 -4.73
N THR A 34 -10.86 13.32 -4.42
CA THR A 34 -11.12 13.79 -3.08
C THR A 34 -12.49 14.40 -3.05
N SER A 35 -13.37 13.88 -2.21
CA SER A 35 -14.63 14.52 -1.86
C SER A 35 -14.46 15.23 -0.52
N THR A 36 -14.91 16.48 -0.45
CA THR A 36 -14.89 17.29 0.79
C THR A 36 -16.29 17.70 1.19
N GLY A 37 -16.56 17.70 2.50
CA GLY A 37 -17.80 18.19 3.09
C GLY A 37 -17.51 18.82 4.46
N GLY A 38 -17.43 20.16 4.50
CA GLY A 38 -17.00 20.88 5.70
C GLY A 38 -15.57 20.51 6.12
N VAL A 39 -15.40 20.07 7.36
CA VAL A 39 -14.10 19.63 7.92
C VAL A 39 -13.70 18.20 7.52
N TYR A 40 -14.58 17.47 6.84
CA TYR A 40 -14.33 16.07 6.46
C TYR A 40 -13.84 15.97 5.02
N ARG A 41 -12.89 15.05 4.81
CA ARG A 41 -12.30 14.73 3.51
C ARG A 41 -12.26 13.23 3.33
N VAL A 42 -12.76 12.76 2.19
CA VAL A 42 -12.69 11.36 1.76
C VAL A 42 -11.85 11.32 0.48
N SER A 43 -10.80 10.51 0.46
CA SER A 43 -10.02 10.27 -0.76
C SER A 43 -10.06 8.79 -1.09
N GLY A 44 -10.23 8.49 -2.37
CA GLY A 44 -10.24 7.12 -2.87
C GLY A 44 -9.69 7.05 -4.29
N THR A 45 -9.41 5.83 -4.73
CA THR A 45 -9.00 5.52 -6.11
C THR A 45 -10.02 4.58 -6.75
N ILE A 46 -10.14 4.65 -8.07
CA ILE A 46 -10.92 3.64 -8.83
C ILE A 46 -10.11 2.34 -8.76
N GLY A 47 -10.75 1.26 -8.31
CA GLY A 47 -10.07 0.02 -7.95
C GLY A 47 -9.47 -0.72 -9.15
N GLN A 48 -8.26 -1.23 -9.00
CA GLN A 48 -7.71 -2.30 -9.83
C GLN A 48 -7.99 -3.65 -9.15
N PRO A 49 -8.26 -4.74 -9.88
CA PRO A 49 -8.28 -6.09 -9.29
C PRO A 49 -6.93 -6.49 -8.67
N ASP A 50 -5.83 -5.85 -9.09
CA ASP A 50 -4.49 -6.01 -8.49
C ASP A 50 -4.30 -5.25 -7.16
N ALA A 51 -5.23 -4.35 -6.82
CA ALA A 51 -5.30 -3.73 -5.50
C ALA A 51 -5.89 -4.74 -4.51
N GLY A 52 -5.03 -5.60 -3.98
CA GLY A 52 -5.39 -6.69 -3.08
C GLY A 52 -4.32 -6.98 -2.03
N GLY A 53 -4.54 -8.04 -1.25
CA GLY A 53 -3.53 -8.53 -0.30
C GLY A 53 -2.26 -9.01 -1.01
N PRO A 54 -1.15 -9.19 -0.26
CA PRO A 54 0.12 -9.59 -0.82
C PRO A 54 0.03 -10.89 -1.62
N LEU A 55 0.54 -10.88 -2.86
CA LEU A 55 0.87 -12.07 -3.62
C LEU A 55 2.11 -12.71 -2.96
N THR A 56 2.02 -13.96 -2.53
CA THR A 56 3.10 -14.64 -1.81
C THR A 56 3.66 -15.82 -2.61
N ASN A 57 4.98 -15.99 -2.56
CA ASN A 57 5.66 -17.20 -3.05
C ASN A 57 6.92 -17.45 -2.20
N GLY A 58 6.85 -18.40 -1.27
CA GLY A 58 7.93 -18.66 -0.31
C GLY A 58 8.21 -17.46 0.58
N GLN A 59 9.46 -17.00 0.61
CA GLN A 59 9.88 -15.81 1.37
C GLN A 59 9.55 -14.48 0.69
N PHE A 60 9.05 -14.52 -0.55
CA PHE A 60 8.76 -13.32 -1.33
C PHE A 60 7.29 -12.93 -1.22
N SER A 61 7.05 -11.63 -1.12
CA SER A 61 5.72 -11.05 -1.05
C SER A 61 5.69 -9.76 -1.87
N VAL A 62 4.69 -9.63 -2.76
CA VAL A 62 4.47 -8.45 -3.59
C VAL A 62 3.05 -7.97 -3.37
N THR A 63 2.90 -6.77 -2.83
CA THR A 63 1.60 -6.10 -2.71
C THR A 63 1.45 -5.15 -3.89
N GLY A 64 0.47 -5.42 -4.76
CA GLY A 64 0.08 -4.56 -5.86
C GLY A 64 -0.88 -3.44 -5.44
N GLY A 65 -1.11 -2.50 -6.36
CA GLY A 65 -2.10 -1.43 -6.19
C GLY A 65 -1.57 -0.10 -5.67
N PHE A 66 -2.42 0.93 -5.76
CA PHE A 66 -2.08 2.32 -5.46
C PHE A 66 -1.91 2.62 -3.96
N TRP A 67 -2.50 1.79 -3.09
CA TRP A 67 -2.48 1.94 -1.64
C TRP A 67 -1.64 0.86 -0.95
N ALA A 68 -0.45 0.55 -1.47
CA ALA A 68 0.49 -0.30 -0.76
C ALA A 68 0.83 0.33 0.60
N LEU A 69 0.11 -0.09 1.64
CA LEU A 69 0.41 0.28 3.01
C LEU A 69 1.80 -0.28 3.35
N PRO A 70 2.58 0.40 4.22
CA PRO A 70 3.85 -0.14 4.64
C PRO A 70 3.66 -1.53 5.23
N GLN A 71 4.22 -2.53 4.56
CA GLN A 71 4.13 -3.91 5.02
C GLN A 71 5.21 -4.13 6.07
N ALA A 72 4.80 -4.41 7.31
CA ALA A 72 5.73 -4.81 8.35
C ALA A 72 6.15 -6.26 8.07
N VAL A 73 7.36 -6.45 7.53
CA VAL A 73 7.96 -7.78 7.40
C VAL A 73 8.55 -8.15 8.75
N GLN A 74 8.06 -9.24 9.35
CA GLN A 74 8.70 -9.79 10.54
C GLN A 74 10.06 -10.38 10.16
N THR A 75 11.08 -10.07 10.96
CA THR A 75 12.37 -10.76 10.85
C THR A 75 12.18 -12.24 11.11
N GLU A 76 12.81 -13.09 10.29
CA GLU A 76 12.77 -14.54 10.48
C GLU A 76 13.21 -14.92 11.91
N GLY A 77 12.40 -15.75 12.59
CA GLY A 77 12.64 -16.13 13.98
C GLY A 77 12.33 -15.06 15.03
N ALA A 78 11.83 -13.88 14.65
CA ALA A 78 11.34 -12.89 15.61
C ALA A 78 9.99 -13.31 16.22
N PRO A 79 9.75 -13.02 17.51
CA PRO A 79 8.44 -13.19 18.10
C PRO A 79 7.41 -12.27 17.43
N THR A 80 6.14 -12.64 17.53
CA THR A 80 5.05 -11.84 16.94
C THR A 80 4.76 -10.63 17.80
N LEU A 81 5.04 -9.43 17.26
CA LEU A 81 4.74 -8.15 17.89
C LEU A 81 3.26 -7.81 17.68
N THR A 82 2.55 -7.55 18.78
CA THR A 82 1.13 -7.21 18.80
C THR A 82 0.93 -5.84 19.44
N ILE A 83 -0.01 -5.06 18.91
CA ILE A 83 -0.47 -3.80 19.49
C ILE A 83 -1.98 -3.92 19.75
N ALA A 84 -2.39 -3.67 20.98
CA ALA A 84 -3.78 -3.68 21.41
C ALA A 84 -4.14 -2.38 22.15
N PRO A 85 -5.41 -1.93 22.13
CA PRO A 85 -5.85 -0.83 22.98
C PRO A 85 -5.63 -1.13 24.47
N ALA A 86 -5.24 -0.14 25.26
CA ALA A 86 -5.18 -0.21 26.72
C ALA A 86 -6.22 0.73 27.35
N SER A 87 -5.80 1.69 28.18
CA SER A 87 -6.64 2.78 28.67
C SER A 87 -6.75 3.92 27.63
N PRO A 88 -7.70 4.87 27.78
CA PRO A 88 -7.83 6.00 26.86
C PRO A 88 -6.50 6.75 26.69
N GLY A 89 -6.03 6.86 25.44
CA GLY A 89 -4.75 7.49 25.12
C GLY A 89 -3.52 6.58 25.28
N PHE A 90 -3.71 5.28 25.51
CA PHE A 90 -2.63 4.30 25.67
C PHE A 90 -2.85 3.04 24.83
N ALA A 91 -1.75 2.44 24.41
CA ALA A 91 -1.70 1.14 23.73
C ALA A 91 -0.84 0.15 24.53
N LEU A 92 -1.23 -1.11 24.53
CA LEU A 92 -0.43 -2.22 25.03
C LEU A 92 0.35 -2.82 23.85
N ILE A 93 1.66 -2.87 23.97
CA ILE A 93 2.56 -3.55 23.05
C ILE A 93 3.08 -4.82 23.71
N SER A 94 3.01 -5.94 23.01
CA SER A 94 3.46 -7.22 23.53
C SER A 94 4.04 -8.10 22.44
N TRP A 95 4.84 -9.10 22.82
CA TRP A 95 5.31 -10.12 21.89
C TRP A 95 5.38 -11.52 22.50
N THR A 96 5.18 -12.54 21.67
CA THR A 96 5.18 -13.95 22.10
C THR A 96 6.20 -14.75 21.30
N PRO A 97 7.07 -15.57 21.93
CA PRO A 97 7.15 -15.85 23.37
C PRO A 97 7.73 -14.71 24.24
N ALA A 98 7.24 -14.61 25.47
CA ALA A 98 7.53 -13.49 26.37
C ALA A 98 8.89 -13.58 27.08
N THR A 99 9.41 -14.79 27.30
CA THR A 99 10.68 -15.03 28.00
C THR A 99 11.66 -15.79 27.12
N GLY A 100 12.97 -15.62 27.38
CA GLY A 100 14.03 -16.39 26.72
C GLY A 100 14.31 -16.03 25.26
N THR A 101 13.75 -14.93 24.75
CA THR A 101 13.86 -14.59 23.32
C THR A 101 15.00 -13.60 23.00
N ASN A 102 15.50 -12.86 24.00
CA ASN A 102 16.53 -11.82 23.85
C ASN A 102 16.18 -10.76 22.78
N TRP A 103 14.89 -10.42 22.63
CA TRP A 103 14.45 -9.27 21.83
C TRP A 103 14.13 -8.06 22.70
N VAL A 104 14.50 -6.87 22.23
CA VAL A 104 14.14 -5.57 22.79
C VAL A 104 13.17 -4.84 21.86
N LEU A 105 12.32 -3.99 22.44
CA LEU A 105 11.50 -3.07 21.67
C LEU A 105 12.36 -1.86 21.26
N GLN A 106 12.34 -1.51 19.99
CA GLN A 106 12.87 -0.25 19.47
C GLN A 106 11.74 0.64 19.00
N GLU A 107 11.94 1.95 19.13
CA GLU A 107 10.99 2.97 18.68
C GLU A 107 11.66 4.03 17.79
N ARG A 108 10.84 4.68 16.96
CA ARG A 108 11.25 5.80 16.09
C ARG A 108 10.05 6.69 15.75
N LEU A 109 10.30 7.96 15.42
CA LEU A 109 9.27 8.96 15.09
C LEU A 109 8.90 9.04 13.60
N SER A 110 9.62 8.33 12.73
CA SER A 110 9.37 8.26 11.29
C SER A 110 9.56 6.82 10.81
N LEU A 111 8.84 6.43 9.77
CA LEU A 111 9.01 5.10 9.16
C LEU A 111 10.17 5.05 8.16
N THR A 112 10.60 6.20 7.64
CA THR A 112 11.60 6.27 6.55
C THR A 112 12.91 6.94 6.96
N VAL A 113 12.88 7.84 7.95
CA VAL A 113 14.04 8.68 8.32
C VAL A 113 14.41 8.46 9.79
N GLY A 114 15.71 8.53 10.08
CA GLY A 114 16.25 8.48 11.44
C GLY A 114 16.63 7.07 11.90
N ALA A 115 17.41 7.02 12.99
CA ALA A 115 17.85 5.78 13.61
C ALA A 115 16.78 5.20 14.54
N TRP A 116 16.72 3.88 14.61
CA TRP A 116 15.95 3.18 15.63
C TRP A 116 16.68 3.26 16.97
N THR A 117 15.95 3.55 18.04
CA THR A 117 16.49 3.60 19.40
C THR A 117 15.78 2.61 20.30
N ASN A 118 16.47 2.06 21.30
CA ASN A 118 15.84 1.19 22.27
C ASN A 118 14.76 1.95 23.05
N SER A 119 13.59 1.33 23.16
CA SER A 119 12.48 1.84 23.97
C SER A 119 12.90 1.93 25.44
N PRO A 120 12.42 2.93 26.20
CA PRO A 120 12.59 3.00 27.65
C PRO A 120 12.11 1.76 28.41
N SER A 121 11.28 0.91 27.77
CA SER A 121 10.81 -0.35 28.34
C SER A 121 11.91 -1.39 28.56
N GLY A 122 13.05 -1.28 27.87
CA GLY A 122 14.10 -2.30 27.88
C GLY A 122 13.57 -3.66 27.45
N TRP A 123 13.77 -4.67 28.30
CA TRP A 123 13.30 -6.05 28.11
C TRP A 123 11.85 -6.30 28.54
N THR A 124 11.15 -5.29 29.06
CA THR A 124 9.81 -5.43 29.62
C THR A 124 8.80 -5.79 28.54
N ASN A 125 8.04 -6.85 28.78
CA ASN A 125 6.99 -7.35 27.90
C ASN A 125 5.88 -8.00 28.75
N PRO A 126 4.62 -7.54 28.66
CA PRO A 126 4.13 -6.47 27.81
C PRO A 126 4.48 -5.06 28.33
N VAL A 127 4.37 -4.04 27.47
CA VAL A 127 4.58 -2.63 27.82
C VAL A 127 3.39 -1.76 27.40
N THR A 128 2.96 -0.87 28.28
CA THR A 128 1.96 0.16 27.95
C THR A 128 2.66 1.45 27.52
N VAL A 129 2.28 1.97 26.35
CA VAL A 129 2.85 3.20 25.77
C VAL A 129 1.76 4.23 25.48
N PRO A 130 2.08 5.54 25.49
CA PRO A 130 1.15 6.56 25.02
C PRO A 130 0.79 6.37 23.55
N ALA A 131 -0.50 6.40 23.24
CA ALA A 131 -1.07 6.37 21.89
C ALA A 131 -1.48 7.79 21.47
N THR A 132 -0.56 8.74 21.61
CA THR A 132 -0.76 10.16 21.30
C THR A 132 0.18 10.62 20.19
N LEU A 133 -0.04 11.82 19.66
CA LEU A 133 0.88 12.44 18.71
C LEU A 133 2.17 12.94 19.42
N PRO A 134 3.32 12.94 18.73
CA PRO A 134 3.55 12.45 17.36
C PRO A 134 3.51 10.92 17.28
N THR A 135 3.09 10.38 16.12
CA THR A 135 3.07 8.94 15.87
C THR A 135 4.44 8.31 16.13
N ARG A 136 4.44 7.18 16.84
CA ARG A 136 5.63 6.35 17.06
C ARG A 136 5.50 5.04 16.30
N PHE A 137 6.62 4.58 15.78
CA PHE A 137 6.77 3.30 15.09
C PHE A 137 7.59 2.38 15.96
N TYR A 138 7.23 1.10 15.99
CA TYR A 138 7.84 0.09 16.85
C TYR A 138 8.35 -1.09 16.03
N ARG A 139 9.47 -1.68 16.47
CA ARG A 139 9.96 -2.97 15.97
C ARG A 139 10.61 -3.76 17.09
N LEU A 140 10.70 -5.07 16.88
CA LEU A 140 11.55 -5.91 17.70
C LEU A 140 12.97 -5.93 17.11
N PHE A 141 13.97 -5.89 17.98
CA PHE A 141 15.36 -6.01 17.62
C PHE A 141 16.06 -7.02 18.53
N LYS A 142 16.89 -7.89 17.95
CA LYS A 142 17.78 -8.77 18.70
C LYS A 142 19.18 -8.15 18.65
N PRO A 143 19.72 -7.68 19.79
CA PRO A 143 21.05 -7.10 19.87
C PRO A 143 22.15 -8.02 19.35
#